data_AF-A0A0A0I7B3-F1
#
_entry.id   AF-A0A0A0I7B3-F1
#
_cell.length_a   1.000
_cell.length_b   1.000
_cell.length_c   1.000
_cell.angle_alpha   90.00
_cell.angle_beta   90.00
_cell.angle_gamma   90.00
#
_symmetry.space_group_name_H-M   'P 1'
#
loop_
_entity.id
_entity.type
_entity.pdbx_description
1 polymer ?
#
loop_
_entity_poly.entity_id
_entity_poly.type
_entity_poly.pdbx_seq_one_letter_code
_entity_poly.pdbx_strand_id
1 'polypeptide(L)'
;MDLFDLALKKSNVNKPLAERMRPRNLNEFFGQKHIIGKGKLLRRLIETDNLTSIILYGPPGVGKTTLAYIISLETKSEFVKLNATSAGVKEIREYIKKAEETLKFYGKRTIVFIDEIHSLKKGAQQDALLDAIEKGTVILIGATTENPYFEINRALLSRSKIFQLESLKEEEIVELIQNTLKDETRGYGKLKVSISKEAINIIANLSGGDGRASLNTLELAILSTPRNNDGVIYITKDIIKECIQKPMVNYDATGDNHYDITSAFIKSIRGSNPDAALYWFGRMILGGEDPRFIVRRLIVHASEDIGMKDPNAMNIAHAAWNALETVGMPEARIPIAEAIIYLATAPKSNSVLVAVDKAIDDARVNQYRVPNHLRDTHYKGSKELGSIGYKYPYDYEENYVKQDYFPKEMKEKKYYKEK
;
A
#
# COMPACT_ATOMS: atom_id res chain seq x y z
N MET A 1 29.28 1.39 31.34
CA MET A 1 29.37 0.67 30.05
C MET A 1 30.16 -0.59 30.33
N ASP A 2 29.57 -1.75 30.08
CA ASP A 2 30.17 -3.04 30.39
C ASP A 2 31.29 -3.38 29.39
N LEU A 3 32.33 -4.10 29.85
CA LEU A 3 33.47 -4.54 29.04
C LEU A 3 32.99 -5.48 27.90
N PHE A 4 31.88 -6.17 28.10
CA PHE A 4 31.20 -7.00 27.11
C PHE A 4 30.51 -6.19 26.00
N ASP A 5 29.94 -5.01 26.31
CA ASP A 5 29.34 -4.12 25.31
C ASP A 5 30.41 -3.53 24.36
N LEU A 6 31.62 -3.29 24.87
CA LEU A 6 32.77 -2.82 24.09
C LEU A 6 33.31 -3.91 23.15
N ALA A 7 33.26 -5.18 23.54
CA ALA A 7 33.64 -6.32 22.71
C ALA A 7 32.61 -6.57 21.59
N LEU A 8 31.32 -6.48 21.88
CA LEU A 8 30.23 -6.59 20.89
C LEU A 8 30.21 -5.43 19.88
N LYS A 9 30.58 -4.21 20.29
CA LYS A 9 30.75 -3.08 19.35
C LYS A 9 31.93 -3.25 18.39
N LYS A 10 32.96 -4.02 18.76
CA LYS A 10 34.16 -4.25 17.93
C LYS A 10 34.02 -5.44 16.98
N SER A 11 33.14 -6.41 17.24
CA SER A 11 32.90 -7.53 16.32
C SER A 11 31.75 -7.23 15.35
N ASN A 12 32.08 -6.65 14.19
CA ASN A 12 31.16 -6.61 13.04
C ASN A 12 30.83 -8.02 12.48
N VAL A 13 31.38 -9.09 13.06
CA VAL A 13 31.31 -10.48 12.61
C VAL A 13 29.91 -11.08 12.73
N ASN A 14 29.07 -10.59 13.65
CA ASN A 14 27.72 -11.14 13.90
C ASN A 14 26.57 -10.30 13.32
N LYS A 15 26.85 -9.23 12.57
CA LYS A 15 25.80 -8.41 11.95
C LYS A 15 25.37 -9.01 10.61
N PRO A 16 24.06 -9.02 10.28
CA PRO A 16 23.58 -9.41 8.96
C PRO A 16 24.27 -8.63 7.84
N LEU A 17 24.45 -9.25 6.68
CA LEU A 17 25.12 -8.64 5.53
C LEU A 17 24.46 -7.34 5.11
N ALA A 18 23.13 -7.27 5.12
CA ALA A 18 22.38 -6.05 4.80
C ALA A 18 22.73 -4.87 5.74
N GLU A 19 23.04 -5.16 7.00
CA GLU A 19 23.50 -4.15 7.96
C GLU A 19 24.98 -3.78 7.72
N ARG A 20 25.84 -4.78 7.47
CA ARG A 20 27.26 -4.57 7.18
C ARG A 20 27.47 -3.74 5.91
N MET A 21 26.69 -4.01 4.86
CA MET A 21 26.75 -3.33 3.57
C MET A 21 25.97 -2.02 3.55
N ARG A 22 25.40 -1.57 4.67
CA ARG A 22 24.65 -0.32 4.70
C ARG A 22 25.53 0.85 4.20
N PRO A 23 25.08 1.59 3.17
CA PRO A 23 25.73 2.81 2.69
C PRO A 23 26.01 3.82 3.81
N ARG A 24 27.20 4.45 3.76
CA ARG A 24 27.64 5.43 4.78
C ARG A 24 27.42 6.89 4.37
N ASN A 25 27.25 7.14 3.09
CA ASN A 25 27.06 8.48 2.52
C ASN A 25 26.21 8.38 1.24
N LEU A 26 25.78 9.53 0.74
CA LEU A 26 24.92 9.59 -0.46
C LEU A 26 25.59 9.08 -1.75
N ASN A 27 26.92 8.94 -1.81
CA ASN A 27 27.60 8.38 -2.99
C ASN A 27 27.62 6.85 -2.98
N GLU A 28 27.55 6.22 -1.81
CA GLU A 28 27.42 4.76 -1.66
C GLU A 28 25.95 4.29 -1.79
N PHE A 29 24.98 5.20 -1.84
CA PHE A 29 23.57 4.83 -1.87
C PHE A 29 23.17 4.31 -3.26
N PHE A 30 22.62 3.09 -3.29
CA PHE A 30 22.20 2.43 -4.52
C PHE A 30 20.82 2.90 -4.98
N GLY A 31 20.70 3.18 -6.27
CA GLY A 31 19.46 3.62 -6.91
C GLY A 31 19.00 5.03 -6.53
N GLN A 32 17.70 5.29 -6.72
CA GLN A 32 17.02 6.53 -6.32
C GLN A 32 17.61 7.82 -6.92
N LYS A 33 18.26 7.73 -8.10
CA LYS A 33 18.91 8.88 -8.77
C LYS A 33 17.95 10.04 -9.05
N HIS A 34 16.65 9.78 -9.14
CA HIS A 34 15.62 10.80 -9.34
C HIS A 34 15.44 11.73 -8.13
N ILE A 35 15.69 11.24 -6.90
CA ILE A 35 15.56 12.03 -5.65
C ILE A 35 16.91 12.41 -5.03
N ILE A 36 17.94 11.56 -5.11
CA ILE A 36 19.26 11.77 -4.50
C ILE A 36 20.41 11.91 -5.52
N GLY A 37 20.10 12.01 -6.81
CA GLY A 37 21.10 12.33 -7.83
C GLY A 37 21.74 13.70 -7.60
N LYS A 38 22.93 13.92 -8.18
CA LYS A 38 23.62 15.23 -8.10
C LYS A 38 22.69 16.35 -8.55
N GLY A 39 22.59 17.42 -7.74
CA GLY A 39 21.74 18.58 -8.00
C GLY A 39 20.26 18.41 -7.63
N LYS A 40 19.80 17.22 -7.24
CA LYS A 40 18.41 16.99 -6.79
C LYS A 40 18.14 17.64 -5.43
N LEU A 41 16.87 17.99 -5.20
CA LEU A 41 16.43 18.74 -4.03
C LEU A 41 16.83 18.06 -2.72
N LEU A 42 16.48 16.78 -2.54
CA LEU A 42 16.74 16.08 -1.28
C LEU A 42 18.24 16.00 -0.99
N ARG A 43 19.05 15.64 -1.99
CA ARG A 43 20.52 15.63 -1.87
C ARG A 43 21.08 16.99 -1.44
N ARG A 44 20.63 18.08 -2.09
CA ARG A 44 21.06 19.44 -1.72
C ARG A 44 20.67 19.80 -0.29
N LEU A 45 19.48 19.42 0.17
CA LEU A 45 19.03 19.71 1.54
C LEU A 45 19.87 18.97 2.58
N ILE A 46 20.26 17.72 2.28
CA ILE A 46 21.13 16.92 3.15
C ILE A 46 22.55 17.50 3.15
N GLU A 47 23.15 17.73 1.98
CA GLU A 47 24.52 18.25 1.85
C GLU A 47 24.69 19.66 2.44
N THR A 48 23.64 20.48 2.44
CA THR A 48 23.65 21.82 3.04
C THR A 48 23.15 21.86 4.48
N ASP A 49 22.82 20.72 5.08
CA ASP A 49 22.27 20.58 6.44
C ASP A 49 21.05 21.49 6.70
N ASN A 50 20.21 21.67 5.68
CA ASN A 50 19.00 22.51 5.70
C ASN A 50 17.73 21.67 5.50
N LEU A 51 17.70 20.47 6.08
CA LEU A 51 16.58 19.56 5.97
C LEU A 51 15.33 20.14 6.65
N THR A 52 14.19 20.10 5.95
CA THR A 52 12.86 20.31 6.53
C THR A 52 12.22 18.98 6.89
N SER A 53 11.05 18.97 7.54
CA SER A 53 10.33 17.71 7.76
C SER A 53 10.06 16.99 6.43
N ILE A 54 10.36 15.70 6.38
CA ILE A 54 10.18 14.84 5.20
C ILE A 54 9.47 13.55 5.55
N ILE A 55 8.77 13.00 4.56
CA ILE A 55 8.20 11.65 4.60
C ILE A 55 8.79 10.86 3.43
N LEU A 56 9.48 9.78 3.75
CA LEU A 56 10.02 8.79 2.82
C LEU A 56 9.00 7.66 2.68
N TYR A 57 8.45 7.45 1.48
CA TYR A 57 7.53 6.35 1.23
C TYR A 57 7.99 5.51 0.05
N GLY A 58 7.67 4.22 0.08
CA GLY A 58 8.02 3.29 -0.99
C GLY A 58 8.10 1.85 -0.50
N PRO A 59 8.30 0.87 -1.39
CA PRO A 59 8.34 -0.55 -1.04
C PRO A 59 9.36 -0.92 0.05
N PRO A 60 9.26 -2.10 0.68
CA PRO A 60 10.30 -2.55 1.62
C PRO A 60 11.67 -2.66 0.93
N GLY A 61 12.73 -2.42 1.71
CA GLY A 61 14.10 -2.66 1.26
C GLY A 61 14.69 -1.70 0.21
N VAL A 62 13.96 -0.66 -0.20
CA VAL A 62 14.45 0.37 -1.14
C VAL A 62 15.38 1.42 -0.50
N GLY A 63 15.68 1.29 0.80
CA GLY A 63 16.67 2.13 1.48
C GLY A 63 16.14 3.33 2.28
N LYS A 64 14.86 3.36 2.67
CA LYS A 64 14.28 4.42 3.53
C LYS A 64 15.06 4.61 4.85
N THR A 65 15.20 3.54 5.63
CA THR A 65 15.95 3.55 6.91
C THR A 65 17.44 3.84 6.68
N THR A 66 18.01 3.34 5.58
CA THR A 66 19.40 3.63 5.17
C THR A 66 19.60 5.12 4.89
N LEU A 67 18.65 5.76 4.22
CA LEU A 67 18.73 7.18 3.89
C LEU A 67 18.64 8.03 5.17
N ALA A 68 17.74 7.69 6.09
CA ALA A 68 17.68 8.33 7.41
C ALA A 68 18.99 8.14 8.21
N TYR A 69 19.62 6.95 8.11
CA TYR A 69 20.92 6.70 8.70
C TYR A 69 22.03 7.59 8.11
N ILE A 70 22.10 7.75 6.78
CA ILE A 70 23.06 8.67 6.15
C ILE A 70 22.85 10.10 6.64
N ILE A 71 21.58 10.55 6.71
CA ILE A 71 21.25 11.89 7.23
C ILE A 71 21.77 12.05 8.65
N SER A 72 21.64 11.03 9.50
CA SER A 72 22.16 11.06 10.88
C SER A 72 23.68 11.22 10.98
N LEU A 73 24.42 10.80 9.95
CA LEU A 73 25.89 10.91 9.88
C LEU A 73 26.35 12.25 9.29
N GLU A 74 25.56 12.84 8.39
CA GLU A 74 25.92 14.08 7.69
C GLU A 74 25.42 15.35 8.40
N THR A 75 24.34 15.26 9.19
CA THR A 75 23.75 16.40 9.90
C THR A 75 24.55 16.85 11.12
N LYS A 76 24.53 18.15 11.42
CA LYS A 76 25.03 18.71 12.69
C LYS A 76 23.96 18.75 13.79
N SER A 77 22.73 18.41 13.44
CA SER A 77 21.59 18.31 14.35
C SER A 77 21.71 17.09 15.27
N GLU A 78 21.04 17.14 16.41
CA GLU A 78 20.86 15.93 17.23
C GLU A 78 19.91 14.97 16.51
N PHE A 79 20.26 13.69 16.39
CA PHE A 79 19.42 12.70 15.70
C PHE A 79 18.86 11.69 16.71
N VAL A 80 17.54 11.53 16.74
CA VAL A 80 16.83 10.63 17.65
C VAL A 80 15.94 9.69 16.85
N LYS A 81 16.08 8.38 17.09
CA LYS A 81 15.17 7.36 16.54
C LYS A 81 14.08 7.05 17.56
N LEU A 82 12.82 7.19 17.15
CA LEU A 82 11.64 6.91 17.96
C LEU A 82 10.91 5.69 17.40
N ASN A 83 10.49 4.78 18.27
CA ASN A 83 9.75 3.58 17.89
C ASN A 83 8.24 3.86 17.88
N ALA A 84 7.62 3.84 16.71
CA ALA A 84 6.20 4.19 16.52
C ALA A 84 5.24 3.28 17.31
N THR A 85 5.59 2.02 17.52
CA THR A 85 4.70 1.02 18.14
C THR A 85 4.69 1.10 19.67
N SER A 86 5.81 1.46 20.28
CA SER A 86 5.97 1.48 21.74
C SER A 86 5.86 2.89 22.35
N ALA A 87 6.05 3.95 21.55
CA ALA A 87 6.13 5.30 22.08
C ALA A 87 4.76 5.83 22.55
N GLY A 88 4.62 6.06 23.86
CA GLY A 88 3.46 6.74 24.43
C GLY A 88 3.47 8.26 24.18
N VAL A 89 2.31 8.92 24.32
CA VAL A 89 2.19 10.40 24.21
C VAL A 89 3.13 11.11 25.20
N LYS A 90 3.27 10.56 26.41
CA LYS A 90 4.15 11.12 27.46
C LYS A 90 5.62 11.11 27.04
N GLU A 91 6.08 9.98 26.49
CA GLU A 91 7.45 9.82 26.02
C GLU A 91 7.77 10.78 24.87
N ILE A 92 6.86 10.92 23.91
CA ILE A 92 6.98 11.90 22.81
C ILE A 92 7.13 13.33 23.36
N ARG A 93 6.30 13.72 24.34
CA ARG A 93 6.38 15.06 24.96
C ARG A 93 7.70 15.28 25.72
N GLU A 94 8.21 14.26 26.40
CA GLU A 94 9.50 14.34 27.08
C GLU A 94 10.66 14.52 26.08
N TYR A 95 10.63 13.83 24.94
CA TYR A 95 11.60 14.05 23.87
C TYR A 95 11.51 15.45 23.27
N ILE A 96 10.30 15.95 23.01
CA ILE A 96 10.10 17.31 22.51
C ILE A 96 10.66 18.34 23.49
N LYS A 97 10.40 18.19 24.79
CA LYS A 97 10.95 19.09 25.81
C LYS A 97 12.48 19.10 25.81
N LYS A 98 13.11 17.92 25.68
CA LYS A 98 14.57 17.84 25.54
C LYS A 98 15.07 18.53 24.27
N ALA A 99 14.36 18.38 23.15
CA ALA A 99 14.70 19.08 21.91
C ALA A 99 14.57 20.61 22.05
N GLU A 100 13.54 21.11 22.76
CA GLU A 100 13.40 22.54 23.08
C GLU A 100 14.56 23.05 23.92
N GLU A 101 14.98 22.29 24.95
CA GLU A 101 16.15 22.60 25.77
C GLU A 101 17.45 22.59 24.93
N THR A 102 17.65 21.57 24.10
CA THR A 102 18.82 21.48 23.19
C THR A 102 18.89 22.69 22.26
N LEU A 103 17.76 23.09 21.68
CA LEU A 103 17.69 24.24 20.80
C LEU A 103 17.95 25.54 21.56
N LYS A 104 17.38 25.70 22.76
CA LYS A 104 17.52 26.91 23.57
C LYS A 104 18.94 27.10 24.11
N PHE A 105 19.57 26.04 24.60
CA PHE A 105 20.88 26.12 25.26
C PHE A 105 22.06 25.99 24.30
N TYR A 106 21.92 25.21 23.24
CA TYR A 106 23.03 24.89 22.33
C TYR A 106 22.80 25.38 20.89
N GLY A 107 21.63 25.94 20.57
CA GLY A 107 21.30 26.37 19.21
C GLY A 107 21.22 25.22 18.21
N LYS A 108 21.12 23.98 18.68
CA LYS A 108 21.11 22.77 17.85
C LYS A 108 19.68 22.28 17.64
N ARG A 109 19.32 22.01 16.40
CA ARG A 109 18.03 21.39 16.06
C ARG A 109 18.07 19.89 16.36
N THR A 110 16.90 19.29 16.49
CA THR A 110 16.74 17.84 16.66
C THR A 110 15.97 17.25 15.49
N ILE A 111 16.54 16.23 14.86
CA ILE A 111 15.89 15.40 13.85
C ILE A 111 15.31 14.17 14.54
N VAL A 112 14.00 13.96 14.38
CA VAL A 112 13.28 12.80 14.90
C VAL A 112 12.96 11.87 13.74
N PHE A 113 13.56 10.67 13.77
CA PHE A 113 13.27 9.61 12.81
C PHE A 113 12.24 8.63 13.37
N ILE A 114 11.17 8.42 12.62
CA ILE A 114 10.10 7.46 12.94
C ILE A 114 9.99 6.47 11.78
N ASP A 115 10.38 5.23 12.04
CA ASP A 115 10.16 4.11 11.10
C ASP A 115 8.72 3.61 11.24
N GLU A 116 8.11 3.19 10.14
CA GLU A 116 6.69 2.83 10.05
C GLU A 116 5.76 3.87 10.70
N ILE A 117 5.90 5.13 10.27
CA ILE A 117 5.15 6.28 10.83
C ILE A 117 3.62 6.09 10.77
N HIS A 118 3.10 5.26 9.85
CA HIS A 118 1.68 4.90 9.80
C HIS A 118 1.20 4.18 11.07
N SER A 119 2.10 3.48 11.78
CA SER A 119 1.78 2.80 13.05
C SER A 119 1.54 3.77 14.22
N LEU A 120 1.90 5.05 14.06
CA LEU A 120 1.64 6.06 15.08
C LEU A 120 0.14 6.40 15.08
N LYS A 121 -0.55 6.14 16.19
CA LYS A 121 -2.01 6.26 16.26
C LYS A 121 -2.46 7.68 15.93
N LYS A 122 -3.49 7.80 15.07
CA LYS A 122 -4.15 9.08 14.75
C LYS A 122 -4.70 9.70 16.03
N GLY A 123 -4.36 10.97 16.30
CA GLY A 123 -4.74 11.72 17.51
C GLY A 123 -3.53 12.25 18.30
N ALA A 124 -3.61 12.19 19.64
CA ALA A 124 -2.72 12.91 20.55
C ALA A 124 -1.20 12.69 20.39
N GLN A 125 -0.76 11.54 19.82
CA GLN A 125 0.66 11.30 19.51
C GLN A 125 1.13 12.16 18.34
N GLN A 126 0.34 12.21 17.25
CA GLN A 126 0.63 13.01 16.07
C GLN A 126 0.48 14.51 16.37
N ASP A 127 -0.52 14.90 17.15
CA ASP A 127 -0.75 16.29 17.55
C ASP A 127 0.43 16.86 18.36
N ALA A 128 0.99 16.06 19.27
CA ALA A 128 2.18 16.48 20.02
C ALA A 128 3.39 16.74 19.11
N LEU A 129 3.60 15.90 18.09
CA LEU A 129 4.67 16.11 17.10
C LEU A 129 4.40 17.32 16.21
N LEU A 130 3.14 17.57 15.84
CA LEU A 130 2.75 18.69 14.99
C LEU A 130 3.15 20.04 15.59
N ASP A 131 2.82 20.27 16.86
CA ASP A 131 3.17 21.52 17.56
C ASP A 131 4.69 21.77 17.54
N ALA A 132 5.49 20.71 17.72
CA ALA A 132 6.95 20.81 17.74
C ALA A 132 7.54 21.06 16.34
N ILE A 133 6.93 20.51 15.29
CA ILE A 133 7.33 20.74 13.90
C ILE A 133 7.02 22.18 13.50
N GLU A 134 5.85 22.72 13.85
CA GLU A 134 5.45 24.09 13.52
C GLU A 134 6.38 25.14 14.12
N LYS A 135 6.79 24.93 15.38
CA LYS A 135 7.73 25.81 16.09
C LYS A 135 9.16 25.70 15.56
N GLY A 136 9.45 24.74 14.68
CA GLY A 136 10.79 24.45 14.19
C GLY A 136 11.72 23.84 15.25
N THR A 137 11.15 23.34 16.35
CA THR A 137 11.90 22.66 17.42
C THR A 137 12.46 21.34 16.89
N VAL A 138 11.64 20.59 16.15
CA VAL A 138 12.01 19.27 15.61
C VAL A 138 11.82 19.22 14.10
N ILE A 139 12.71 18.47 13.44
CA ILE A 139 12.58 18.09 12.03
C ILE A 139 12.17 16.62 12.00
N LEU A 140 11.03 16.31 11.38
CA LEU A 140 10.54 14.94 11.28
C LEU A 140 11.13 14.26 10.03
N ILE A 141 11.63 13.03 10.19
CA ILE A 141 11.84 12.08 9.10
C ILE A 141 10.93 10.88 9.34
N GLY A 142 9.80 10.83 8.65
CA GLY A 142 8.91 9.66 8.67
C GLY A 142 9.28 8.68 7.56
N ALA A 143 9.33 7.38 7.85
CA ALA A 143 9.41 6.33 6.83
C ALA A 143 8.17 5.44 6.88
N THR A 144 7.65 5.04 5.73
CA THR A 144 6.50 4.12 5.62
C THR A 144 6.59 3.27 4.36
N THR A 145 6.11 2.03 4.41
CA THR A 145 5.85 1.21 3.22
C THR A 145 4.51 1.51 2.56
N GLU A 146 3.57 2.05 3.32
CA GLU A 146 2.21 2.35 2.88
C GLU A 146 2.09 3.78 2.33
N ASN A 147 1.00 4.04 1.60
CA ASN A 147 0.73 5.35 1.02
C ASN A 147 0.58 6.43 2.11
N PRO A 148 1.42 7.48 2.10
CA PRO A 148 1.31 8.52 3.11
C PRO A 148 -0.02 9.29 3.04
N TYR A 149 -0.67 9.38 1.88
CA TYR A 149 -1.92 10.14 1.70
C TYR A 149 -3.15 9.49 2.34
N PHE A 150 -3.13 8.18 2.59
CA PHE A 150 -4.21 7.45 3.25
C PHE A 150 -3.98 7.27 4.75
N GLU A 151 -2.73 6.98 5.13
CA GLU A 151 -2.41 6.54 6.49
C GLU A 151 -1.94 7.65 7.42
N ILE A 152 -1.33 8.72 6.88
CA ILE A 152 -0.80 9.82 7.68
C ILE A 152 -1.83 10.97 7.72
N ASN A 153 -1.95 11.61 8.88
CA ASN A 153 -2.83 12.78 9.04
C ASN A 153 -2.43 13.92 8.08
N ARG A 154 -3.43 14.54 7.45
CA ARG A 154 -3.29 15.70 6.55
C ARG A 154 -2.47 16.83 7.16
N ALA A 155 -2.55 17.05 8.47
CA ALA A 155 -1.79 18.11 9.14
C ALA A 155 -0.26 17.84 9.11
N LEU A 156 0.18 16.58 9.20
CA LEU A 156 1.59 16.21 9.09
C LEU A 156 2.05 16.27 7.64
N LEU A 157 1.20 15.81 6.72
CA LEU A 157 1.47 15.86 5.27
C LEU A 157 1.65 17.30 4.79
N SER A 158 0.83 18.26 5.25
CA SER A 158 0.93 19.66 4.80
C SER A 158 2.21 20.35 5.28
N ARG A 159 2.87 19.82 6.32
CA ARG A 159 4.11 20.36 6.92
C ARG A 159 5.36 19.57 6.55
N SER A 160 5.20 18.51 5.74
CA SER A 160 6.30 17.63 5.35
C SER A 160 6.44 17.58 3.83
N LYS A 161 7.67 17.45 3.34
CA LYS A 161 7.92 17.14 1.92
C LYS A 161 7.91 15.63 1.73
N ILE A 162 7.15 15.15 0.75
CA ILE A 162 7.01 13.73 0.46
C ILE A 162 8.03 13.35 -0.62
N PHE A 163 8.81 12.30 -0.37
CA PHE A 163 9.76 11.72 -1.32
C PHE A 163 9.45 10.24 -1.54
N GLN A 164 9.16 9.89 -2.79
CA GLN A 164 8.92 8.52 -3.21
C GLN A 164 10.24 7.81 -3.50
N LEU A 165 10.45 6.66 -2.86
CA LEU A 165 11.48 5.72 -3.23
C LEU A 165 10.85 4.61 -4.09
N GLU A 166 11.48 4.34 -5.23
CA GLU A 166 11.02 3.33 -6.19
C GLU A 166 11.70 1.98 -5.94
N SER A 167 11.13 0.88 -6.42
CA SER A 167 11.83 -0.41 -6.43
C SER A 167 13.13 -0.30 -7.23
N LEU A 168 14.20 -0.93 -6.74
CA LEU A 168 15.46 -0.97 -7.48
C LEU A 168 15.30 -1.76 -8.77
N LYS A 169 15.96 -1.31 -9.84
CA LYS A 169 15.98 -2.05 -11.10
C LYS A 169 16.83 -3.31 -10.96
N GLU A 170 16.56 -4.32 -11.79
CA GLU A 170 17.32 -5.58 -11.75
C GLU A 170 18.83 -5.30 -11.92
N GLU A 171 19.21 -4.38 -12.81
CA GLU A 171 20.62 -4.03 -13.03
C GLU A 171 21.27 -3.42 -11.78
N GLU A 172 20.52 -2.64 -11.00
CA GLU A 172 21.01 -2.02 -9.76
C GLU A 172 21.20 -3.07 -8.65
N ILE A 173 20.34 -4.10 -8.60
CA ILE A 173 20.49 -5.24 -7.68
C ILE A 173 21.71 -6.09 -8.09
N VAL A 174 21.90 -6.34 -9.38
CA VAL A 174 23.09 -7.03 -9.89
C VAL A 174 24.36 -6.29 -9.48
N GLU A 175 24.40 -4.97 -9.64
CA GLU A 175 25.51 -4.13 -9.23
C GLU A 175 25.75 -4.18 -7.70
N LEU A 176 24.68 -4.12 -6.90
CA LEU A 176 24.73 -4.26 -5.44
C LEU A 176 25.37 -5.59 -5.02
N ILE A 177 24.95 -6.71 -5.63
CA ILE A 177 25.48 -8.05 -5.34
C ILE A 177 26.97 -8.11 -5.71
N GLN A 178 27.34 -7.63 -6.90
CA GLN A 178 28.73 -7.64 -7.36
C GLN A 178 29.64 -6.78 -6.47
N ASN A 179 29.18 -5.60 -6.06
CA ASN A 179 29.92 -4.73 -5.15
C ASN A 179 30.09 -5.40 -3.77
N THR A 180 29.07 -6.11 -3.30
CA THR A 180 29.12 -6.86 -2.04
C THR A 180 30.12 -8.02 -2.08
N LEU A 181 30.23 -8.72 -3.20
CA LEU A 181 31.20 -9.80 -3.38
C LEU A 181 32.64 -9.30 -3.49
N LYS A 182 32.85 -8.05 -3.91
CA LYS A 182 34.18 -7.43 -4.04
C LYS A 182 34.64 -6.70 -2.77
N ASP A 183 33.73 -6.25 -1.91
CA ASP A 183 34.08 -5.50 -0.69
C ASP A 183 34.77 -6.42 0.33
N GLU A 184 36.08 -6.23 0.53
CA GLU A 184 36.91 -7.01 1.47
C GLU A 184 36.67 -6.64 2.94
N THR A 185 36.04 -5.50 3.20
CA THR A 185 35.90 -4.94 4.55
C THR A 185 34.56 -5.28 5.18
N ARG A 186 33.48 -5.17 4.41
CA ARG A 186 32.09 -5.32 4.86
C ARG A 186 31.39 -6.52 4.22
N GLY A 187 31.75 -6.79 2.96
CA GLY A 187 31.16 -7.82 2.14
C GLY A 187 31.92 -9.15 2.24
N TYR A 188 31.97 -9.86 1.12
CA TYR A 188 32.58 -11.18 1.03
C TYR A 188 33.86 -11.22 0.20
N GLY A 189 34.52 -10.08 -0.05
CA GLY A 189 35.76 -10.03 -0.85
C GLY A 189 36.92 -10.86 -0.30
N LYS A 190 36.91 -11.16 1.01
CA LYS A 190 37.90 -12.05 1.65
C LYS A 190 37.59 -13.54 1.47
N LEU A 191 36.37 -13.90 1.09
CA LEU A 191 35.98 -15.27 0.81
C LEU A 191 36.18 -15.56 -0.68
N LYS A 192 36.65 -16.78 -0.98
CA LYS A 192 36.67 -17.27 -2.36
C LYS A 192 35.26 -17.71 -2.76
N VAL A 193 34.41 -16.77 -3.16
CA VAL A 193 33.05 -17.05 -3.63
C VAL A 193 33.01 -16.99 -5.15
N SER A 194 32.52 -18.05 -5.79
CA SER A 194 32.23 -18.10 -7.21
C SER A 194 30.73 -18.26 -7.41
N ILE A 195 30.07 -17.22 -7.91
CA ILE A 195 28.63 -17.24 -8.20
C ILE A 195 28.40 -17.15 -9.71
N SER A 196 27.51 -17.99 -10.22
CA SER A 196 27.14 -17.94 -11.65
C SER A 196 26.32 -16.68 -11.98
N LYS A 197 26.45 -16.16 -13.21
CA LYS A 197 25.64 -15.01 -13.67
C LYS A 197 24.14 -15.30 -13.59
N GLU A 198 23.74 -16.53 -13.91
CA GLU A 198 22.36 -17.02 -13.77
C GLU A 198 21.87 -16.90 -12.33
N ALA A 199 22.67 -17.33 -11.34
CA ALA A 199 22.33 -17.20 -9.93
C ALA A 199 22.14 -15.74 -9.51
N ILE A 200 23.03 -14.83 -9.92
CA ILE A 200 22.86 -13.39 -9.62
C ILE A 200 21.55 -12.86 -10.22
N ASN A 201 21.26 -13.18 -11.47
CA ASN A 201 20.04 -12.72 -12.14
C ASN A 201 18.78 -13.28 -11.47
N ILE A 202 18.81 -14.53 -10.98
CA ILE A 202 17.71 -15.11 -10.21
C ILE A 202 17.48 -14.35 -8.91
N ILE A 203 18.54 -14.00 -8.17
CA ILE A 203 18.39 -13.17 -6.95
C ILE A 203 17.81 -11.80 -7.30
N ALA A 204 18.29 -11.17 -8.37
CA ALA A 204 17.81 -9.85 -8.81
C ALA A 204 16.34 -9.85 -9.24
N ASN A 205 15.91 -10.87 -9.98
CA ASN A 205 14.53 -11.01 -10.41
C ASN A 205 13.59 -11.32 -9.24
N LEU A 206 13.99 -12.24 -8.37
CA LEU A 206 13.15 -12.70 -7.26
C LEU A 206 13.10 -11.72 -6.08
N SER A 207 14.06 -10.80 -5.96
CA SER A 207 13.99 -9.75 -4.94
C SER A 207 12.91 -8.70 -5.23
N GLY A 208 12.41 -8.63 -6.46
CA GLY A 208 11.39 -7.64 -6.85
C GLY A 208 11.82 -6.18 -6.59
N GLY A 209 13.12 -5.92 -6.62
CA GLY A 209 13.71 -4.60 -6.33
C GLY A 209 13.96 -4.30 -4.85
N ASP A 210 13.81 -5.28 -3.94
CA ASP A 210 14.20 -5.18 -2.53
C ASP A 210 15.70 -5.53 -2.35
N GLY A 211 16.53 -4.50 -2.10
CA GLY A 211 17.97 -4.67 -1.89
C GLY A 211 18.35 -5.39 -0.60
N ARG A 212 17.51 -5.30 0.45
CA ARG A 212 17.74 -6.01 1.71
C ARG A 212 17.48 -7.51 1.54
N ALA A 213 16.37 -7.87 0.89
CA ALA A 213 16.03 -9.24 0.58
C ALA A 213 17.11 -9.88 -0.31
N SER A 214 17.58 -9.18 -1.36
CA SER A 214 18.64 -9.71 -2.22
C SER A 214 19.94 -10.01 -1.46
N LEU A 215 20.33 -9.13 -0.52
CA LEU A 215 21.52 -9.34 0.30
C LEU A 215 21.33 -10.48 1.32
N ASN A 216 20.15 -10.61 1.89
CA ASN A 216 19.84 -11.71 2.81
C ASN A 216 19.85 -13.06 2.08
N THR A 217 19.30 -13.14 0.87
CA THR A 217 19.37 -14.36 0.03
C THR A 217 20.82 -14.71 -0.32
N LEU A 218 21.62 -13.72 -0.70
CA LEU A 218 23.04 -13.91 -0.98
C LEU A 218 23.81 -14.40 0.24
N GLU A 219 23.60 -13.78 1.40
CA GLU A 219 24.21 -14.18 2.68
C GLU A 219 23.83 -15.62 3.04
N LEU A 220 22.55 -15.96 2.95
CA LEU A 220 22.07 -17.31 3.24
C LEU A 220 22.73 -18.35 2.34
N ALA A 221 22.78 -18.09 1.03
CA ALA A 221 23.40 -19.00 0.07
C ALA A 221 24.90 -19.22 0.34
N ILE A 222 25.62 -18.15 0.70
CA ILE A 222 27.06 -18.24 1.01
C ILE A 222 27.31 -18.97 2.33
N LEU A 223 26.48 -18.75 3.34
CA LEU A 223 26.62 -19.38 4.65
C LEU A 223 26.17 -20.85 4.68
N SER A 224 25.19 -21.22 3.84
CA SER A 224 24.67 -22.60 3.76
C SER A 224 25.51 -23.51 2.86
N THR A 225 26.30 -22.94 1.95
CA THR A 225 27.09 -23.72 0.98
C THR A 225 28.47 -24.05 1.53
N PRO A 226 28.83 -25.35 1.69
CA PRO A 226 30.16 -25.73 2.14
C PRO A 226 31.23 -25.38 1.10
N ARG A 227 32.46 -25.17 1.58
CA ARG A 227 33.61 -24.95 0.70
C ARG A 227 34.00 -26.27 0.02
N ASN A 228 34.42 -26.20 -1.24
CA ASN A 228 35.04 -27.32 -1.93
C ASN A 228 36.48 -27.55 -1.41
N ASN A 229 37.17 -28.56 -1.96
CA ASN A 229 38.55 -28.90 -1.60
C ASN A 229 39.56 -27.76 -1.83
N ASP A 230 39.26 -26.82 -2.74
CA ASP A 230 40.10 -25.64 -3.02
C ASP A 230 39.77 -24.43 -2.13
N GLY A 231 38.84 -24.60 -1.19
CA GLY A 231 38.35 -23.55 -0.29
C GLY A 231 37.39 -22.55 -0.95
N VAL A 232 36.85 -22.88 -2.12
CA VAL A 232 35.92 -22.04 -2.91
C VAL A 232 34.47 -22.40 -2.59
N ILE A 233 33.61 -21.40 -2.44
CA ILE A 233 32.16 -21.54 -2.29
C ILE A 233 31.53 -21.33 -3.67
N TYR A 234 30.96 -22.38 -4.25
CA TYR A 234 30.32 -22.34 -5.56
C TYR A 234 28.81 -22.17 -5.44
N ILE A 235 28.29 -21.01 -5.82
CA ILE A 235 26.86 -20.70 -5.77
C ILE A 235 26.24 -20.87 -7.15
N THR A 236 25.42 -21.91 -7.28
CA THR A 236 24.67 -22.26 -8.48
C THR A 236 23.23 -21.74 -8.40
N LYS A 237 22.51 -21.80 -9.52
CA LYS A 237 21.09 -21.44 -9.58
C LYS A 237 20.21 -22.29 -8.66
N ASP A 238 20.55 -23.57 -8.48
CA ASP A 238 19.73 -24.49 -7.70
C ASP A 238 19.87 -24.21 -6.21
N ILE A 239 21.08 -23.85 -5.75
CA ILE A 239 21.33 -23.37 -4.38
C ILE A 239 20.49 -22.11 -4.09
N ILE A 240 20.47 -21.15 -5.02
CA ILE A 240 19.66 -19.94 -4.86
C ILE A 240 18.17 -20.29 -4.78
N LYS A 241 17.67 -21.20 -5.62
CA LYS A 241 16.27 -21.64 -5.57
C LYS A 241 15.90 -22.31 -4.26
N GLU A 242 16.81 -23.06 -3.64
CA GLU A 242 16.59 -23.67 -2.32
C GLU A 242 16.62 -22.64 -1.18
N CYS A 243 17.46 -21.61 -1.30
CA CYS A 243 17.54 -20.53 -0.30
C CYS A 243 16.32 -19.61 -0.32
N ILE A 244 15.55 -19.62 -1.40
CA ILE A 244 14.35 -18.82 -1.55
C ILE A 244 13.17 -19.68 -1.12
N GLN A 245 12.71 -19.50 0.13
CA GLN A 245 11.33 -19.87 0.48
C GLN A 245 10.41 -19.13 -0.50
N LYS A 246 9.44 -19.86 -1.07
CA LYS A 246 8.52 -19.45 -2.15
C LYS A 246 8.40 -17.92 -2.27
N PRO A 247 8.55 -17.35 -3.48
CA PRO A 247 8.58 -15.90 -3.65
C PRO A 247 7.45 -15.28 -2.85
N MET A 248 7.79 -14.40 -1.89
CA MET A 248 6.85 -13.41 -1.40
C MET A 248 6.45 -12.65 -2.65
N VAL A 249 5.33 -13.04 -3.26
CA VAL A 249 4.71 -12.27 -4.32
C VAL A 249 4.54 -10.90 -3.70
N ASN A 250 5.23 -9.90 -4.25
CA ASN A 250 5.08 -8.50 -3.84
C ASN A 250 3.60 -8.17 -3.88
N TYR A 251 3.00 -8.28 -2.70
CA TYR A 251 1.60 -8.11 -2.42
C TYR A 251 1.56 -7.83 -0.94
N ASP A 252 1.33 -6.57 -0.63
CA ASP A 252 1.13 -6.12 0.71
C ASP A 252 -0.38 -5.95 0.86
N ALA A 253 -1.01 -6.81 1.65
CA ALA A 253 -2.46 -6.82 1.82
C ALA A 253 -3.00 -5.53 2.47
N THR A 254 -2.13 -4.65 2.99
CA THR A 254 -2.50 -3.36 3.60
C THR A 254 -1.92 -2.13 2.87
N GLY A 255 -1.12 -2.32 1.81
CA GLY A 255 -0.34 -1.23 1.16
C GLY A 255 -0.83 -0.75 -0.22
N ASP A 256 -0.06 0.14 -0.86
CA ASP A 256 -0.34 0.71 -2.20
C ASP A 256 -0.49 -0.35 -3.30
N ASN A 257 0.31 -1.41 -3.20
CA ASN A 257 0.31 -2.51 -4.16
C ASN A 257 -1.02 -3.30 -4.13
N HIS A 258 -1.70 -3.37 -2.99
CA HIS A 258 -3.06 -3.93 -2.88
C HIS A 258 -4.06 -3.10 -3.70
N TYR A 259 -4.03 -1.76 -3.58
CA TYR A 259 -4.95 -0.89 -4.32
C TYR A 259 -4.69 -0.92 -5.83
N ASP A 260 -3.42 -0.90 -6.25
CA ASP A 260 -3.06 -0.95 -7.67
C ASP A 260 -3.42 -2.29 -8.30
N ILE A 261 -3.14 -3.41 -7.63
CA ILE A 261 -3.49 -4.75 -8.12
C ILE A 261 -5.01 -4.93 -8.16
N THR A 262 -5.73 -4.51 -7.11
CA THR A 262 -7.19 -4.56 -7.10
C THR A 262 -7.80 -3.67 -8.18
N SER A 263 -7.22 -2.49 -8.40
CA SER A 263 -7.66 -1.57 -9.46
C SER A 263 -7.43 -2.18 -10.84
N ALA A 264 -6.25 -2.78 -11.07
CA ALA A 264 -5.93 -3.47 -12.30
C ALA A 264 -6.85 -4.68 -12.54
N PHE A 265 -7.16 -5.44 -11.49
CA PHE A 265 -8.13 -6.54 -11.50
C PHE A 265 -9.50 -6.07 -12.01
N ILE A 266 -10.11 -5.08 -11.36
CA ILE A 266 -11.45 -4.59 -11.73
C ILE A 266 -11.46 -3.90 -13.09
N LYS A 267 -10.40 -3.15 -13.43
CA LYS A 267 -10.25 -2.56 -14.78
C LYS A 267 -10.12 -3.63 -15.86
N SER A 268 -9.50 -4.77 -15.57
CA SER A 268 -9.40 -5.88 -16.52
C SER A 268 -10.76 -6.53 -16.78
N ILE A 269 -11.57 -6.74 -15.75
CA ILE A 269 -12.95 -7.25 -15.90
C ILE A 269 -13.80 -6.22 -16.67
N ARG A 270 -13.75 -4.93 -16.29
CA ARG A 270 -14.44 -3.83 -16.99
C ARG A 270 -14.04 -3.73 -18.46
N GLY A 271 -12.74 -3.85 -18.74
CA GLY A 271 -12.14 -3.85 -20.07
C GLY A 271 -12.38 -5.13 -20.86
N SER A 272 -13.13 -6.09 -20.30
CA SER A 272 -13.47 -7.37 -20.91
C SER A 272 -12.27 -8.22 -21.31
N ASN A 273 -11.23 -8.21 -20.47
CA ASN A 273 -10.03 -9.03 -20.62
C ASN A 273 -9.97 -10.09 -19.49
N PRO A 274 -10.49 -11.31 -19.72
CA PRO A 274 -10.53 -12.36 -18.71
C PRO A 274 -9.14 -12.83 -18.29
N ASP A 275 -8.19 -12.93 -19.22
CA ASP A 275 -6.83 -13.42 -18.94
C ASP A 275 -6.08 -12.47 -18.00
N ALA A 276 -6.14 -11.17 -18.26
CA ALA A 276 -5.55 -10.17 -17.38
C ALA A 276 -6.22 -10.18 -15.99
N ALA A 277 -7.55 -10.32 -15.93
CA ALA A 277 -8.26 -10.41 -14.66
C ALA A 277 -7.83 -11.65 -13.86
N LEU A 278 -7.66 -12.81 -14.50
CA LEU A 278 -7.17 -14.03 -13.86
C LEU A 278 -5.71 -13.89 -13.38
N TYR A 279 -4.86 -13.21 -14.14
CA TYR A 279 -3.49 -12.90 -13.69
C TYR A 279 -3.49 -12.07 -12.40
N TRP A 280 -4.26 -10.98 -12.35
CA TRP A 280 -4.35 -10.16 -11.14
C TRP A 280 -5.00 -10.91 -9.97
N PHE A 281 -5.99 -11.75 -10.24
CA PHE A 281 -6.55 -12.67 -9.24
C PHE A 281 -5.51 -13.61 -8.64
N GLY A 282 -4.67 -14.23 -9.48
CA GLY A 282 -3.57 -15.07 -9.03
C GLY A 282 -2.55 -14.30 -8.17
N ARG A 283 -2.23 -13.06 -8.56
CA ARG A 283 -1.37 -12.16 -7.77
C ARG A 283 -1.97 -11.84 -6.40
N MET A 284 -3.29 -11.61 -6.31
CA MET A 284 -3.99 -11.37 -5.04
C MET A 284 -3.99 -12.63 -4.14
N ILE A 285 -4.29 -13.82 -4.70
CA ILE A 285 -4.27 -15.08 -3.93
C ILE A 285 -2.87 -15.35 -3.38
N LEU A 286 -1.85 -15.32 -4.23
CA LEU A 286 -0.47 -15.60 -3.80
C LEU A 286 0.06 -14.56 -2.82
N GLY A 287 -0.51 -13.36 -2.88
CA GLY A 287 -0.24 -12.28 -1.96
C GLY A 287 -0.89 -12.37 -0.60
N GLY A 288 -1.82 -13.32 -0.40
CA GLY A 288 -2.55 -13.45 0.86
C GLY A 288 -3.68 -12.43 1.03
N GLU A 289 -4.23 -11.89 -0.07
CA GLU A 289 -5.46 -11.10 -0.01
C GLU A 289 -6.59 -11.89 0.63
N ASP A 290 -7.45 -11.22 1.41
CA ASP A 290 -8.67 -11.83 1.90
C ASP A 290 -9.57 -12.22 0.69
N PRO A 291 -9.83 -13.52 0.44
CA PRO A 291 -10.66 -13.93 -0.70
C PRO A 291 -12.06 -13.32 -0.65
N ARG A 292 -12.57 -12.99 0.55
CA ARG A 292 -13.86 -12.32 0.70
C ARG A 292 -13.80 -10.91 0.13
N PHE A 293 -12.67 -10.21 0.23
CA PHE A 293 -12.48 -8.91 -0.40
C PHE A 293 -12.60 -9.00 -1.91
N ILE A 294 -11.95 -9.99 -2.54
CA ILE A 294 -12.00 -10.23 -3.98
C ILE A 294 -13.46 -10.45 -4.42
N VAL A 295 -14.19 -11.33 -3.75
CA VAL A 295 -15.57 -11.65 -4.14
C VAL A 295 -16.52 -10.48 -3.88
N ARG A 296 -16.34 -9.70 -2.80
CA ARG A 296 -17.09 -8.43 -2.60
C ARG A 296 -16.94 -7.50 -3.79
N ARG A 297 -15.75 -7.41 -4.37
CA ARG A 297 -15.50 -6.59 -5.56
C ARG A 297 -16.21 -7.13 -6.80
N LEU A 298 -16.31 -8.45 -6.96
CA LEU A 298 -17.09 -9.07 -8.05
C LEU A 298 -18.59 -8.75 -7.94
N ILE A 299 -19.15 -8.80 -6.73
CA ILE A 299 -20.55 -8.44 -6.47
C ILE A 299 -20.84 -6.98 -6.85
N VAL A 300 -19.94 -6.06 -6.47
CA VAL A 300 -20.05 -4.65 -6.87
C VAL A 300 -19.94 -4.50 -8.38
N HIS A 301 -18.96 -5.17 -9.02
CA HIS A 301 -18.77 -5.10 -10.47
C HIS A 301 -19.99 -5.61 -11.25
N ALA A 302 -20.66 -6.65 -10.76
CA ALA A 302 -21.87 -7.20 -11.38
C ALA A 302 -23.01 -6.17 -11.49
N SER A 303 -23.15 -5.25 -10.53
CA SER A 303 -24.15 -4.17 -10.61
C SER A 303 -23.62 -2.88 -11.24
N GLU A 304 -22.35 -2.53 -11.00
CA GLU A 304 -21.72 -1.29 -11.44
C GLU A 304 -21.45 -1.27 -12.95
N ASP A 305 -20.92 -2.38 -13.48
CA ASP A 305 -20.31 -2.43 -14.81
C ASP A 305 -21.04 -3.39 -15.79
N ILE A 306 -22.00 -4.18 -15.31
CA ILE A 306 -22.85 -5.08 -16.13
C ILE A 306 -24.33 -4.71 -15.94
N GLY A 307 -24.80 -4.68 -14.69
CA GLY A 307 -26.13 -4.21 -14.31
C GLY A 307 -27.25 -4.96 -15.04
N MET A 308 -28.24 -4.21 -15.53
CA MET A 308 -29.41 -4.79 -16.19
C MET A 308 -29.14 -5.39 -17.58
N LYS A 309 -27.93 -5.24 -18.12
CA LYS A 309 -27.57 -5.82 -19.42
C LYS A 309 -27.38 -7.33 -19.35
N ASP A 310 -26.98 -7.82 -18.19
CA ASP A 310 -27.03 -9.22 -17.82
C ASP A 310 -27.25 -9.35 -16.31
N PRO A 311 -28.53 -9.38 -15.86
CA PRO A 311 -28.86 -9.47 -14.43
C PRO A 311 -28.34 -10.74 -13.77
N ASN A 312 -28.06 -11.80 -14.54
CA ASN A 312 -27.56 -13.06 -14.00
C ASN A 312 -26.12 -12.93 -13.45
N ALA A 313 -25.37 -11.91 -13.88
CA ALA A 313 -24.06 -11.58 -13.33
C ALA A 313 -24.06 -11.45 -11.79
N MET A 314 -25.14 -10.91 -11.21
CA MET A 314 -25.29 -10.79 -9.76
C MET A 314 -25.39 -12.17 -9.09
N ASN A 315 -26.17 -13.09 -9.69
CA ASN A 315 -26.32 -14.45 -9.18
C ASN A 315 -25.00 -15.22 -9.25
N ILE A 316 -24.25 -15.07 -10.34
CA ILE A 316 -22.93 -15.71 -10.50
C ILE A 316 -21.93 -15.19 -9.46
N ALA A 317 -21.89 -13.87 -9.23
CA ALA A 317 -21.03 -13.29 -8.20
C ALA A 317 -21.39 -13.78 -6.78
N HIS A 318 -22.68 -13.90 -6.46
CA HIS A 318 -23.16 -14.46 -5.20
C HIS A 318 -22.92 -15.97 -5.08
N ALA A 319 -22.99 -16.72 -6.19
CA ALA A 319 -22.65 -18.14 -6.21
C ALA A 319 -21.16 -18.34 -5.86
N ALA A 320 -20.27 -17.49 -6.39
CA ALA A 320 -18.86 -17.49 -6.01
C ALA A 320 -18.64 -17.15 -4.51
N TRP A 321 -19.43 -16.21 -3.95
CA TRP A 321 -19.42 -15.93 -2.51
C TRP A 321 -19.83 -17.15 -1.68
N ASN A 322 -20.94 -17.78 -2.05
CA ASN A 322 -21.42 -18.97 -1.36
C ASN A 322 -20.42 -20.12 -1.48
N ALA A 323 -19.80 -20.31 -2.64
CA ALA A 323 -18.76 -21.31 -2.83
C ALA A 323 -17.53 -21.03 -1.95
N LEU A 324 -17.13 -19.77 -1.81
CA LEU A 324 -16.07 -19.38 -0.89
C LEU A 324 -16.41 -19.73 0.56
N GLU A 325 -17.61 -19.40 1.04
CA GLU A 325 -18.00 -19.65 2.43
C GLU A 325 -18.26 -21.15 2.73
N THR A 326 -18.69 -21.92 1.74
CA THR A 326 -19.04 -23.35 1.93
C THR A 326 -17.88 -24.31 1.66
N VAL A 327 -17.08 -24.04 0.63
CA VAL A 327 -15.95 -24.90 0.23
C VAL A 327 -14.63 -24.42 0.83
N GLY A 328 -14.42 -23.10 0.93
CA GLY A 328 -13.17 -22.52 1.41
C GLY A 328 -12.00 -22.59 0.41
N MET A 329 -10.90 -21.92 0.75
CA MET A 329 -9.65 -21.96 -0.02
C MET A 329 -8.81 -23.19 0.35
N PRO A 330 -8.04 -23.78 -0.60
CA PRO A 330 -7.77 -23.27 -1.95
C PRO A 330 -8.79 -23.63 -3.03
N GLU A 331 -9.73 -24.55 -2.79
CA GLU A 331 -10.66 -25.08 -3.80
C GLU A 331 -11.60 -24.00 -4.36
N ALA A 332 -12.07 -23.08 -3.52
CA ALA A 332 -12.92 -21.96 -3.92
C ALA A 332 -12.29 -21.03 -4.97
N ARG A 333 -10.98 -21.11 -5.22
CA ARG A 333 -10.34 -20.35 -6.30
C ARG A 333 -10.94 -20.64 -7.68
N ILE A 334 -11.46 -21.85 -7.88
CA ILE A 334 -12.02 -22.31 -9.16
C ILE A 334 -13.39 -21.64 -9.43
N PRO A 335 -14.41 -21.76 -8.56
CA PRO A 335 -15.69 -21.06 -8.77
C PRO A 335 -15.54 -19.53 -8.76
N ILE A 336 -14.56 -18.97 -8.03
CA ILE A 336 -14.26 -17.53 -8.12
C ILE A 336 -13.69 -17.19 -9.51
N ALA A 337 -12.77 -18.00 -10.05
CA ALA A 337 -12.25 -17.81 -11.40
C ALA A 337 -13.35 -17.92 -12.47
N GLU A 338 -14.29 -18.86 -12.31
CA GLU A 338 -15.45 -18.97 -13.19
C GLU A 338 -16.30 -17.69 -13.19
N ALA A 339 -16.59 -17.14 -12.01
CA ALA A 339 -17.29 -15.86 -11.91
C ALA A 339 -16.49 -14.70 -12.53
N ILE A 340 -15.17 -14.66 -12.36
CA ILE A 340 -14.31 -13.64 -13.01
C ILE A 340 -14.43 -13.72 -14.53
N ILE A 341 -14.34 -14.92 -15.12
CA ILE A 341 -14.43 -15.13 -16.57
C ILE A 341 -15.81 -14.72 -17.07
N TYR A 342 -16.87 -15.11 -16.36
CA TYR A 342 -18.24 -14.72 -16.69
C TYR A 342 -18.38 -13.19 -16.72
N LEU A 343 -17.99 -12.51 -15.64
CA LEU A 343 -18.12 -11.05 -15.53
C LEU A 343 -17.25 -10.32 -16.57
N ALA A 344 -16.05 -10.84 -16.87
CA ALA A 344 -15.17 -10.25 -17.87
C ALA A 344 -15.76 -10.39 -19.28
N THR A 345 -16.45 -11.49 -19.59
CA THR A 345 -17.05 -11.73 -20.92
C THR A 345 -18.48 -11.21 -21.07
N ALA A 346 -19.15 -10.88 -19.96
CA ALA A 346 -20.50 -10.33 -19.95
C ALA A 346 -20.61 -8.95 -20.63
N PRO A 347 -21.76 -8.62 -21.24
CA PRO A 347 -21.98 -7.31 -21.85
C PRO A 347 -21.94 -6.19 -20.79
N LYS A 348 -21.22 -5.11 -21.08
CA LYS A 348 -20.99 -4.03 -20.10
C LYS A 348 -22.06 -2.94 -20.17
N SER A 349 -22.49 -2.47 -19.00
CA SER A 349 -23.35 -1.31 -18.83
C SER A 349 -23.20 -0.70 -17.44
N ASN A 350 -22.96 0.62 -17.40
CA ASN A 350 -22.94 1.39 -16.16
C ASN A 350 -24.25 2.15 -15.90
N SER A 351 -25.34 1.80 -16.60
CA SER A 351 -26.59 2.53 -16.55
C SER A 351 -27.26 2.52 -15.17
N VAL A 352 -27.08 1.45 -14.40
CA VAL A 352 -27.60 1.34 -13.03
C VAL A 352 -26.86 2.31 -12.10
N LEU A 353 -25.52 2.30 -12.13
CA LEU A 353 -24.68 3.23 -11.36
C LEU A 353 -25.05 4.69 -11.66
N VAL A 354 -25.08 5.05 -12.94
CA VAL A 354 -25.42 6.42 -13.36
C VAL A 354 -26.83 6.82 -12.94
N ALA A 355 -27.78 5.88 -12.92
CA ALA A 355 -29.15 6.16 -12.50
C ALA A 355 -29.24 6.42 -10.99
N VAL A 356 -28.58 5.62 -10.16
CA VAL A 356 -28.62 5.78 -8.69
C VAL A 356 -27.89 7.04 -8.25
N ASP A 357 -26.73 7.34 -8.83
CA ASP A 357 -25.97 8.55 -8.50
C ASP A 357 -26.78 9.82 -8.80
N LYS A 358 -27.41 9.88 -9.99
CA LYS A 358 -28.27 11.02 -10.36
C LYS A 358 -29.49 11.16 -9.45
N ALA A 359 -30.10 10.05 -9.04
CA ALA A 359 -31.26 10.09 -8.16
C ALA A 359 -30.86 10.59 -6.75
N ILE A 360 -29.72 10.13 -6.22
CA ILE A 360 -29.19 10.58 -4.93
C ILE A 360 -28.82 12.06 -4.97
N ASP A 361 -28.12 12.51 -6.02
CA ASP A 361 -27.74 13.91 -6.17
C ASP A 361 -28.96 14.82 -6.26
N ASP A 362 -30.00 14.42 -6.99
CA ASP A 362 -31.23 15.21 -7.09
C ASP A 362 -31.98 15.26 -5.75
N ALA A 363 -32.05 14.14 -5.02
CA ALA A 363 -32.69 14.06 -3.71
C ALA A 363 -31.98 14.89 -2.63
N ARG A 364 -30.65 15.10 -2.76
CA ARG A 364 -29.89 15.99 -1.87
C ARG A 364 -30.28 17.46 -2.04
N VAL A 365 -30.58 17.87 -3.27
CA VAL A 365 -30.90 19.27 -3.61
C VAL A 365 -32.41 19.54 -3.46
N ASN A 366 -33.25 18.57 -3.80
CA ASN A 366 -34.69 18.72 -3.92
C ASN A 366 -35.44 17.83 -2.92
N GLN A 367 -35.94 18.44 -1.84
CA GLN A 367 -36.70 17.75 -0.79
C GLN A 367 -38.22 17.98 -0.93
N TYR A 368 -38.78 17.63 -2.08
CA TYR A 368 -40.21 17.76 -2.32
C TYR A 368 -41.03 16.81 -1.44
N ARG A 369 -42.27 17.20 -1.12
CA ARG A 369 -43.19 16.34 -0.37
C ARG A 369 -43.69 15.20 -1.26
N VAL A 370 -43.94 14.04 -0.65
CA VAL A 370 -44.59 12.91 -1.33
C VAL A 370 -46.00 13.33 -1.78
N PRO A 371 -46.37 13.10 -3.07
CA PRO A 371 -47.73 13.35 -3.57
C PRO A 371 -48.79 12.68 -2.72
N ASN A 372 -49.93 13.35 -2.52
CA ASN A 372 -50.98 12.84 -1.66
C ASN A 372 -51.39 11.41 -2.04
N HIS A 373 -51.60 11.12 -3.33
CA HIS A 373 -52.01 9.80 -3.83
C HIS A 373 -50.95 8.70 -3.68
N LEU A 374 -49.75 8.98 -3.19
CA LEU A 374 -48.67 7.99 -2.96
C LEU A 374 -48.29 7.84 -1.48
N ARG A 375 -48.97 8.53 -0.56
CA ARG A 375 -48.66 8.45 0.88
C ARG A 375 -49.09 7.12 1.48
N ASP A 376 -48.55 6.80 2.65
CA ASP A 376 -49.01 5.64 3.40
C ASP A 376 -50.43 5.87 3.93
N THR A 377 -51.26 4.82 3.93
CA THR A 377 -52.62 4.81 4.45
C THR A 377 -52.80 3.90 5.66
N HIS A 378 -51.76 3.25 6.15
CA HIS A 378 -51.86 2.23 7.21
C HIS A 378 -51.78 2.76 8.65
N TYR A 379 -51.56 4.06 8.87
CA TYR A 379 -51.47 4.65 10.22
C TYR A 379 -52.82 5.20 10.76
N LYS A 380 -52.99 5.25 12.09
CA LYS A 380 -54.20 5.81 12.73
C LYS A 380 -54.36 7.30 12.36
N GLY A 381 -55.50 7.66 11.75
CA GLY A 381 -55.80 9.01 11.25
C GLY A 381 -55.58 9.18 9.74
N SER A 382 -55.09 8.16 9.05
CA SER A 382 -54.89 8.18 7.60
C SER A 382 -56.17 8.31 6.78
N LYS A 383 -57.36 8.00 7.30
CA LYS A 383 -58.61 8.12 6.52
C LYS A 383 -59.01 9.58 6.24
N GLU A 384 -58.56 10.53 7.05
CA GLU A 384 -58.81 11.97 6.89
C GLU A 384 -57.70 12.68 6.08
N LEU A 385 -56.51 12.07 5.98
CA LEU A 385 -55.29 12.63 5.35
C LEU A 385 -54.69 11.77 4.22
N GLY A 386 -55.32 10.65 3.90
CA GLY A 386 -54.72 9.52 3.18
C GLY A 386 -54.56 9.73 1.69
N SER A 387 -54.12 8.67 1.02
CA SER A 387 -53.87 8.62 -0.42
C SER A 387 -55.14 8.66 -1.25
N ILE A 388 -55.73 9.86 -1.31
CA ILE A 388 -56.86 10.14 -2.18
C ILE A 388 -56.39 10.01 -3.63
N GLY A 389 -56.92 9.02 -4.34
CA GLY A 389 -56.73 8.85 -5.78
C GLY A 389 -55.54 8.02 -6.22
N TYR A 390 -54.95 7.18 -5.35
CA TYR A 390 -53.98 6.17 -5.81
C TYR A 390 -54.65 5.23 -6.82
N LYS A 391 -54.04 5.05 -7.98
CA LYS A 391 -54.51 4.08 -8.97
C LYS A 391 -53.71 2.79 -8.80
N TYR A 392 -54.33 1.75 -8.25
CA TYR A 392 -53.65 0.48 -8.04
C TYR A 392 -53.50 -0.25 -9.39
N PRO A 393 -52.27 -0.50 -9.91
CA PRO A 393 -52.10 -0.95 -11.29
C PRO A 393 -52.81 -2.26 -11.65
N TYR A 394 -52.94 -3.20 -10.70
CA TYR A 394 -53.61 -4.50 -10.92
C TYR A 394 -55.14 -4.41 -11.11
N ASP A 395 -55.75 -3.26 -10.80
CA ASP A 395 -57.17 -3.00 -11.07
C ASP A 395 -57.42 -2.54 -12.52
N TYR A 396 -56.36 -2.35 -13.31
CA TYR A 396 -56.41 -1.87 -14.69
C TYR A 396 -55.94 -2.94 -15.67
N GLU A 397 -56.36 -2.82 -16.93
CA GLU A 397 -55.91 -3.70 -18.01
C GLU A 397 -54.38 -3.75 -18.08
N GLU A 398 -53.84 -4.94 -18.35
CA GLU A 398 -52.40 -5.22 -18.43
C GLU A 398 -51.60 -4.93 -17.15
N ASN A 399 -52.28 -4.78 -16.00
CA ASN A 399 -51.68 -4.37 -14.73
C ASN A 399 -50.94 -3.02 -14.81
N TYR A 400 -51.39 -2.11 -15.67
CA TYR A 400 -50.75 -0.82 -15.91
C TYR A 400 -51.76 0.33 -15.87
N VAL A 401 -51.36 1.42 -15.20
CA VAL A 401 -52.14 2.66 -15.19
C VAL A 401 -51.24 3.87 -15.23
N LYS A 402 -51.54 4.81 -16.13
CA LYS A 402 -50.83 6.08 -16.19
C LYS A 402 -51.21 6.95 -14.98
N GLN A 403 -50.22 7.23 -14.14
CA GLN A 403 -50.27 8.18 -13.03
C GLN A 403 -48.89 8.80 -12.81
N ASP A 404 -48.86 10.00 -12.24
CA ASP A 404 -47.59 10.66 -11.92
C ASP A 404 -47.00 10.09 -10.63
N TYR A 405 -45.76 9.58 -10.72
CA TYR A 405 -45.02 9.07 -9.57
C TYR A 405 -44.03 10.10 -8.98
N PHE A 406 -43.78 11.19 -9.70
CA PHE A 406 -42.99 12.32 -9.21
C PHE A 406 -43.88 13.41 -8.59
N PRO A 407 -43.35 14.23 -7.66
CA PRO A 407 -44.00 15.46 -7.20
C PRO A 407 -44.36 16.38 -8.36
N LYS A 408 -45.47 17.12 -8.26
CA LYS A 408 -45.90 18.05 -9.33
C LYS A 408 -44.89 19.17 -9.57
N GLU A 409 -44.17 19.55 -8.52
CA GLU A 409 -43.09 20.54 -8.51
C GLU A 409 -41.86 20.05 -9.27
N MET A 410 -41.76 18.73 -9.47
CA MET A 410 -40.66 18.07 -10.16
C MET A 410 -41.07 17.73 -11.59
N LYS A 411 -40.36 18.27 -12.58
CA LYS A 411 -40.50 17.79 -13.96
C LYS A 411 -40.13 16.31 -14.03
N GLU A 412 -40.85 15.54 -14.82
CA GLU A 412 -40.56 14.13 -15.03
C GLU A 412 -39.09 13.95 -15.47
N LYS A 413 -38.35 13.10 -14.74
CA LYS A 413 -36.94 12.82 -15.02
C LYS A 413 -36.75 11.36 -15.34
N LYS A 414 -35.90 11.09 -16.34
CA LYS A 414 -35.45 9.74 -16.69
C LYS A 414 -34.04 9.52 -16.16
N TYR A 415 -33.93 8.90 -14.99
CA TYR A 415 -32.64 8.54 -14.39
C TYR A 415 -32.00 7.34 -15.07
N TYR A 416 -32.78 6.26 -15.23
CA TYR A 416 -32.32 5.05 -15.89
C TYR A 416 -32.45 5.18 -17.42
N LYS A 417 -31.32 4.97 -18.11
CA LYS A 417 -31.23 4.92 -19.57
C LYS A 417 -30.43 3.69 -19.96
N GLU A 418 -31.06 2.75 -20.63
CA GLU A 418 -30.39 1.57 -21.16
C GLU A 418 -29.31 1.95 -22.18
N LYS A 419 -28.18 1.23 -22.19
CA LYS A 419 -27.00 1.49 -23.01
C LYS A 419 -26.45 0.22 -23.64
#